data_AF-A0A0F0LXJ2-F1
#
_entry.id   AF-A0A0F0LXJ2-F1
#
_cell.length_a   1.000
_cell.length_b   1.000
_cell.length_c   1.000
_cell.angle_alpha   90.00
_cell.angle_beta   90.00
_cell.angle_gamma   90.00
#
_symmetry.space_group_name_H-M   'P 1'
#
loop_
_entity.id
_entity.type
_entity.pdbx_description
1 polymer ?
#
loop_
_entity_poly.entity_id
_entity_poly.type
_entity_poly.pdbx_seq_one_letter_code
_entity_poly.pdbx_strand_id
1 'polypeptide(L)' 'MTEIRRAGDGSLRLERTPVGIAAEVGDIPYRTGLVRWRGDSFLPTEAEDGVRQPVAFLGDDGAGRALFLHAGRADRRVAS' A
#
# COMPACT_ATOMS: atom_id res chain seq x y z
N MET A 1 -7.12 6.11 -4.46
CA MET A 1 -7.10 4.67 -4.80
C MET A 1 -5.71 4.13 -4.52
N THR A 2 -5.60 2.95 -3.90
CA THR A 2 -4.31 2.34 -3.58
C THR A 2 -4.14 1.02 -4.31
N GLU A 3 -3.02 0.86 -5.00
CA GLU A 3 -2.62 -0.36 -5.69
C GLU A 3 -1.33 -0.92 -5.08
N ILE A 4 -1.30 -2.23 -4.87
CA ILE A 4 -0.10 -2.98 -4.51
C ILE A 4 0.21 -3.92 -5.65
N ARG A 5 1.42 -3.82 -6.20
CA ARG A 5 1.91 -4.69 -7.27
C ARG A 5 3.13 -5.48 -6.80
N ARG A 6 3.15 -6.76 -7.14
CA ARG A 6 4.32 -7.64 -6.96
C ARG A 6 5.00 -7.84 -8.31
N ALA A 7 6.29 -7.54 -8.39
CA ALA A 7 7.09 -7.82 -9.59
C ALA A 7 7.56 -9.28 -9.62
N GLY A 8 8.11 -9.71 -10.76
CA GLY A 8 8.57 -11.10 -10.95
C GLY A 8 9.72 -11.51 -10.02
N ASP A 9 10.52 -10.55 -9.55
CA ASP A 9 11.58 -10.74 -8.54
C ASP A 9 11.04 -10.79 -7.11
N GLY A 10 9.72 -10.67 -6.93
CA GLY A 10 9.05 -10.67 -5.64
C GLY A 10 9.04 -9.32 -4.92
N SER A 11 9.65 -8.28 -5.47
CA SER A 11 9.58 -6.93 -4.91
C SER A 11 8.15 -6.40 -4.94
N LEU A 12 7.80 -5.60 -3.93
CA LEU A 12 6.48 -4.98 -3.80
C LEU A 12 6.57 -3.47 -4.05
N ARG A 13 5.60 -2.94 -4.78
CA ARG A 13 5.43 -1.51 -5.03
C ARG A 13 4.02 -1.08 -4.63
N LEU A 14 3.94 0.05 -3.94
CA LEU A 14 2.71 0.74 -3.60
C LEU A 14 2.56 1.98 -4.47
N GLU A 15 1.39 2.15 -5.06
CA GLU A 15 0.96 3.38 -5.70
C GLU A 15 -0.34 3.87 -5.05
N ARG A 16 -0.42 5.16 -4.72
CA ARG A 16 -1.64 5.80 -4.25
C ARG A 16 -1.97 6.97 -5.19
N THR A 17 -3.02 6.79 -5.97
CA THR A 17 -3.57 7.81 -6.86
C THR A 17 -4.60 8.63 -6.09
N PRO A 18 -4.46 9.97 -6.03
CA PRO A 18 -5.48 10.85 -5.46
C PRO A 18 -6.84 10.66 -6.13
N VAL A 19 -7.90 10.85 -5.36
CA VAL A 19 -9.30 10.77 -5.81
C VAL A 19 -10.12 11.87 -5.15
N GLY A 20 -11.21 12.30 -5.79
CA GLY A 20 -12.07 13.37 -5.26
C GLY A 20 -11.31 14.69 -5.10
N ILE A 21 -11.57 15.39 -3.99
CA ILE A 21 -11.02 16.74 -3.71
C ILE A 21 -9.48 16.77 -3.81
N ALA A 22 -8.78 15.73 -3.33
CA ALA A 22 -7.32 15.65 -3.43
C ALA A 22 -6.83 15.72 -4.88
N ALA A 23 -7.54 15.06 -5.81
CA ALA A 23 -7.22 15.16 -7.23
C ALA A 23 -7.58 16.54 -7.81
N GLU A 24 -8.68 17.16 -7.34
CA GLU A 24 -9.12 18.49 -7.79
C GLU A 24 -8.14 19.60 -7.39
N VAL A 25 -7.50 19.50 -6.22
CA VAL A 25 -6.48 20.46 -5.77
C VAL A 25 -5.08 20.17 -6.32
N GLY A 26 -4.93 19.14 -7.15
CA GLY A 26 -3.69 18.84 -7.85
C GLY A 26 -2.67 18.02 -7.07
N ASP A 27 -3.11 17.24 -6.06
CA ASP A 27 -2.22 16.28 -5.41
C ASP A 27 -1.63 15.30 -6.45
N ILE A 28 -0.37 14.94 -6.27
CA ILE A 28 0.32 14.01 -7.17
C ILE A 28 0.29 12.58 -6.63
N PRO A 29 0.37 11.56 -7.51
CA PRO A 29 0.46 10.17 -7.07
C PRO A 29 1.68 9.90 -6.19
N TYR A 30 1.45 9.23 -5.06
CA TYR A 30 2.52 8.71 -4.22
C TYR A 30 2.94 7.31 -4.70
N ARG A 31 4.24 7.08 -4.85
CA ARG A 31 4.82 5.81 -5.32
C ARG A 31 6.01 5.43 -4.48
N THR A 32 6.04 4.20 -3.98
CA THR A 32 7.17 3.71 -3.18
C THR A 32 7.34 2.20 -3.28
N GLY A 33 8.56 1.71 -3.07
CA GLY A 33 8.79 0.29 -2.81
C GLY A 33 8.34 -0.08 -1.40
N LEU A 34 8.05 -1.35 -1.16
CA LEU A 34 7.76 -1.88 0.16
C LEU A 34 8.79 -2.94 0.54
N VAL A 35 9.42 -2.77 1.69
CA VAL A 35 10.34 -3.75 2.29
C VAL A 35 9.69 -4.38 3.51
N ARG A 36 9.85 -5.69 3.66
CA ARG A 36 9.34 -6.41 4.84
C ARG A 36 10.00 -5.84 6.08
N TRP A 37 9.21 -5.64 7.13
CA TRP A 37 9.72 -5.16 8.40
C TRP A 37 9.45 -6.15 9.54
N ARG A 38 8.19 -6.37 9.92
CA ARG A 38 7.80 -7.22 11.07
C ARG A 38 6.48 -7.91 10.78
N GLY A 39 6.43 -9.23 10.93
CA GLY A 39 5.23 -10.02 10.60
C GLY A 39 4.72 -9.70 9.20
N ASP A 40 3.44 -9.34 9.12
CA ASP A 40 2.78 -8.93 7.87
C ASP A 40 2.86 -7.41 7.59
N SER A 41 3.75 -6.71 8.29
CA SER A 41 4.00 -5.28 8.11
C SER A 41 5.22 -5.00 7.24
N PHE A 42 5.10 -3.94 6.44
CA PHE A 42 6.07 -3.47 5.48
C PHE A 42 6.30 -1.96 5.67
N LEU A 43 7.51 -1.51 5.35
CA LEU A 43 7.87 -0.10 5.35
C LEU A 43 8.06 0.39 3.91
N PRO A 44 7.66 1.64 3.61
CA PRO A 44 8.08 2.36 2.42
C PRO A 44 9.60 2.42 2.27
N THR A 45 10.12 2.27 1.05
CA THR A 45 11.54 2.47 0.73
C THR A 45 11.93 3.94 0.71
N GLU A 46 10.96 4.84 0.65
CA GLU A 46 11.13 6.29 0.70
C GLU A 46 10.27 6.88 1.82
N ALA A 47 10.76 7.95 2.46
CA ALA A 47 9.99 8.65 3.48
C ALA A 47 9.10 9.71 2.83
N GLU A 48 7.86 9.83 3.29
CA GLU A 48 6.95 10.94 2.96
C GLU A 48 6.95 11.89 4.17
N ASP A 49 7.28 13.16 3.97
CA ASP A 49 7.44 14.15 5.04
C ASP A 49 8.36 13.69 6.20
N GLY A 50 9.43 12.96 5.85
CA GLY A 50 10.38 12.41 6.82
C GLY A 50 9.91 11.15 7.56
N VAL A 51 8.70 10.66 7.26
CA VAL A 51 8.11 9.49 7.91
C VAL A 51 8.00 8.31 6.96
N ARG A 52 8.35 7.11 7.44
CA ARG A 52 8.09 5.83 6.76
C ARG A 52 6.94 5.14 7.44
N GLN A 53 5.72 5.53 7.06
CA GLN A 53 4.52 4.97 7.68
C GLN A 53 4.38 3.48 7.33
N PRO A 54 4.36 2.55 8.30
CA PRO A 54 4.17 1.14 8.02
C PRO A 54 2.79 0.86 7.40
N VAL A 55 2.75 -0.15 6.54
CA VAL A 55 1.50 -0.77 6.06
C VAL A 55 1.48 -2.24 6.45
N ALA A 56 0.31 -2.80 6.71
CA ALA A 56 0.17 -4.22 7.02
C ALA A 56 -0.86 -4.92 6.13
N PHE A 57 -0.58 -6.14 5.71
CA PHE A 57 -1.51 -7.00 5.00
C PHE A 57 -2.27 -7.86 6.01
N LEU A 58 -3.59 -7.71 6.11
CA LEU A 58 -4.38 -8.32 7.17
C LEU A 58 -5.53 -9.19 6.65
N GLY A 59 -5.90 -10.18 7.45
CA GLY A 59 -6.93 -11.17 7.13
C GLY A 59 -6.46 -12.19 6.09
N ASP A 60 -7.33 -13.16 5.82
CA ASP A 60 -7.12 -14.20 4.82
C ASP A 60 -8.43 -14.40 4.05
N ASP A 61 -8.37 -14.44 2.73
CA ASP A 61 -9.51 -14.71 1.86
C ASP A 61 -9.84 -16.20 1.72
N GLY A 62 -9.12 -17.06 2.44
CA GLY A 62 -9.23 -18.52 2.38
C GLY A 62 -8.30 -19.16 1.33
N ALA A 63 -7.58 -18.34 0.56
CA ALA A 63 -6.57 -18.78 -0.41
C ALA A 63 -5.16 -18.27 -0.02
N GLY A 64 -4.98 -17.81 1.22
CA GLY A 64 -3.71 -17.28 1.71
C GLY A 64 -3.42 -15.86 1.24
N ARG A 65 -4.43 -15.12 0.76
CA ARG A 65 -4.26 -13.71 0.34
C ARG A 65 -4.91 -12.79 1.35
N ALA A 66 -4.23 -11.68 1.64
CA ALA A 66 -4.76 -10.68 2.55
C ALA A 66 -6.04 -10.03 2.03
N LEU A 67 -7.01 -9.88 2.92
CA LEU A 67 -8.29 -9.23 2.69
C LEU A 67 -8.21 -7.70 2.77
N PHE A 68 -7.24 -7.18 3.51
CA PHE A 68 -7.11 -5.74 3.78
C PHE A 68 -5.66 -5.28 3.71
N LEU A 69 -5.47 -4.04 3.28
CA LEU A 69 -4.26 -3.26 3.53
C LEU A 69 -4.56 -2.27 4.65
N HIS A 70 -3.82 -2.33 5.75
CA HIS A 70 -3.91 -1.35 6.83
C HIS A 70 -2.81 -0.29 6.67
N ALA A 71 -3.17 0.95 6.37
CA ALA A 71 -2.26 2.10 6.22
C ALA A 71 -2.72 3.30 7.07
N GLY A 72 -3.24 3.03 8.27
CA GLY A 72 -3.94 4.00 9.15
C GLY A 72 -5.46 3.89 9.05
N ARG A 73 -5.95 3.35 7.93
CA ARG A 73 -7.30 2.79 7.74
C ARG A 73 -7.17 1.42 7.09
N ALA A 74 -8.22 0.61 7.13
CA ALA A 74 -8.26 -0.69 6.47
C ALA A 74 -8.94 -0.57 5.10
N ASP A 75 -8.12 -0.62 4.04
CA ASP A 75 -8.59 -0.66 2.66
C ASP A 75 -8.86 -2.12 2.28
N ARG A 76 -10.09 -2.43 1.84
CA ARG A 76 -10.44 -3.80 1.45
C ARG A 76 -9.86 -4.13 0.07
N ARG A 77 -9.26 -5.31 -0.05
CA ARG A 77 -8.86 -5.89 -1.32
C ARG A 77 -10.09 -6.04 -2.20
N VAL A 78 -9.99 -5.49 -3.41
CA VAL A 78 -10.95 -5.69 -4.50
C VAL A 78 -10.33 -6.57 -5.56
N ALA A 79 -11.17 -7.27 -6.32
CA ALA A 79 -10.71 -7.95 -7.53
C ALA A 79 -10.27 -6.90 -8.55
N SER A 80 -9.12 -7.14 -9.18
CA SER A 80 -8.62 -6.39 -10.34
C SER A 80 -9.12 -7.01 -11.63
#